data_AF-A0A7V1XXA6-F1
#
_entry.id   AF-A0A7V1XXA6-F1
#
_cell.length_a   1.000
_cell.length_b   1.000
_cell.length_c   1.000
_cell.angle_alpha   90.00
_cell.angle_beta   90.00
_cell.angle_gamma   90.00
#
_symmetry.space_group_name_H-M   'P 1'
#
loop_
_entity.id
_entity.type
_entity.pdbx_description
1 polymer ?
#
loop_
_entity_poly.entity_id
_entity_poly.type
_entity_poly.pdbx_seq_one_letter_code
_entity_poly.pdbx_strand_id
1 'polypeptide(L)'
;MKPAAAELDALQQSLGHRFQRPELLERALTHSSHANEAVAAGATPQDNEQLEFLGDAILGLVASRELFERYPQFSEGHLSKLRAHLVSARHLIQVAKSLGLGGYLRLGRGEERTGGRQKSALLVDALEAVIAAMYLDAGFDVAQRFILQHIVQPELATIDRDPLKAIEISDQKSALQEWLTATGLPQASYHVVQEEGPDHRKLFTVELRVPLGPSSADVHVSRAQGPTKKKAEQLAAQDALTHLKTAQ
;
A
#
# COMPACT_ATOMS: atom_id res chain seq x y z
N MET A 1 -22.20 -8.03 -20.23
CA MET A 1 -23.48 -7.29 -20.27
C MET A 1 -23.16 -5.84 -19.90
N LYS A 2 -23.73 -4.82 -20.56
CA LYS A 2 -23.55 -3.44 -20.09
C LYS A 2 -24.19 -3.34 -18.69
N PRO A 3 -23.54 -2.76 -17.67
CA PRO A 3 -24.22 -2.44 -16.44
C PRO A 3 -25.40 -1.51 -16.77
N ALA A 4 -26.54 -1.73 -16.13
CA ALA A 4 -27.70 -0.87 -16.31
C ALA A 4 -27.38 0.54 -15.82
N ALA A 5 -27.99 1.58 -16.40
CA ALA A 5 -27.76 2.98 -15.98
C ALA A 5 -27.97 3.19 -14.45
N ALA A 6 -28.93 2.46 -13.86
CA ALA A 6 -29.20 2.47 -12.43
C ALA A 6 -28.05 1.86 -11.58
N GLU A 7 -27.27 0.94 -12.13
CA GLU A 7 -26.13 0.32 -11.43
C GLU A 7 -24.96 1.32 -11.35
N LEU A 8 -24.71 2.07 -12.43
CA LEU A 8 -23.68 3.12 -12.43
C LEU A 8 -24.03 4.27 -11.46
N ASP A 9 -25.32 4.59 -11.28
CA ASP A 9 -25.74 5.58 -10.28
C ASP A 9 -25.38 5.16 -8.84
N ALA A 10 -25.54 3.88 -8.50
CA ALA A 10 -25.15 3.36 -7.19
C ALA A 10 -23.61 3.42 -6.99
N LEU A 11 -22.83 3.12 -8.03
CA LEU A 11 -21.37 3.27 -7.97
C LEU A 11 -20.97 4.74 -7.81
N GLN A 12 -21.55 5.66 -8.58
CA GLN A 12 -21.26 7.09 -8.45
C GLN A 12 -21.55 7.62 -7.04
N GLN A 13 -22.58 7.11 -6.38
CA GLN A 13 -22.86 7.41 -4.98
C GLN A 13 -21.78 6.88 -4.04
N SER A 14 -21.31 5.63 -4.23
CA SER A 14 -20.25 5.07 -3.38
C SER A 14 -18.89 5.74 -3.60
N LEU A 15 -18.63 6.23 -4.82
CA LEU A 15 -17.45 7.05 -5.15
C LEU A 15 -17.56 8.50 -4.64
N GLY A 16 -18.75 8.95 -4.23
CA GLY A 16 -19.00 10.34 -3.84
C GLY A 16 -18.86 11.34 -4.98
N HIS A 17 -18.96 10.90 -6.24
CA HIS A 17 -18.82 11.73 -7.43
C HIS A 17 -19.80 11.33 -8.52
N ARG A 18 -20.55 12.31 -9.04
CA ARG A 18 -21.43 12.12 -10.19
C ARG A 18 -20.72 12.64 -11.44
N PHE A 19 -20.45 11.75 -12.38
CA PHE A 19 -19.71 12.08 -13.59
C PHE A 19 -20.53 12.98 -14.52
N GLN A 20 -19.88 14.04 -15.02
CA GLN A 20 -20.44 14.86 -16.10
C GLN A 20 -20.27 14.18 -17.46
N ARG A 21 -19.21 13.37 -17.59
CA ARG A 21 -18.92 12.50 -18.73
C ARG A 21 -18.97 11.03 -18.31
N PRO A 22 -20.16 10.39 -18.29
CA PRO A 22 -20.32 8.99 -17.89
C PRO A 22 -19.44 8.01 -18.68
N GLU A 23 -19.09 8.37 -19.92
CA GLU A 23 -18.19 7.58 -20.77
C GLU A 23 -16.79 7.37 -20.15
N LEU A 24 -16.31 8.30 -19.31
CA LEU A 24 -15.04 8.13 -18.60
C LEU A 24 -15.12 7.01 -17.57
N LEU A 25 -16.22 6.96 -16.80
CA LEU A 25 -16.46 5.88 -15.84
C LEU A 25 -16.69 4.55 -16.56
N GLU A 26 -17.45 4.55 -17.66
CA GLU A 26 -17.64 3.35 -18.48
C GLU A 26 -16.31 2.80 -19.00
N ARG A 27 -15.43 3.68 -19.48
CA ARG A 27 -14.09 3.29 -19.96
C ARG A 27 -13.23 2.76 -18.82
N ALA A 28 -13.21 3.42 -17.66
CA ALA A 28 -12.45 2.97 -16.49
C ALA A 28 -12.84 1.55 -16.01
N LEU A 29 -14.11 1.18 -16.21
CA LEU A 29 -14.64 -0.14 -15.86
C LEU A 29 -14.52 -1.17 -16.99
N THR A 30 -13.94 -0.80 -18.15
CA THR A 30 -13.83 -1.67 -19.32
C THR A 30 -12.43 -2.28 -19.43
N HIS A 31 -12.34 -3.58 -19.20
CA HIS A 31 -11.10 -4.33 -19.38
C HIS A 31 -10.82 -4.60 -20.87
N SER A 32 -9.54 -4.74 -21.23
CA SER A 32 -9.10 -4.99 -22.61
C SER A 32 -9.74 -6.23 -23.25
N SER A 33 -10.05 -7.28 -22.47
CA SER A 33 -10.79 -8.45 -22.98
C SER A 33 -12.19 -8.12 -23.52
N HIS A 34 -12.89 -7.14 -22.93
CA HIS A 34 -14.18 -6.68 -23.46
C HIS A 34 -13.97 -5.76 -24.66
N ALA A 35 -12.98 -4.86 -24.60
CA ALA A 35 -12.68 -3.95 -25.70
C ALA A 35 -12.32 -4.73 -26.99
N ASN A 36 -11.50 -5.76 -26.88
CA ASN A 36 -11.08 -6.60 -28.01
C ASN A 36 -12.25 -7.36 -28.67
N GLU A 37 -13.21 -7.84 -27.87
CA GLU A 37 -14.44 -8.45 -28.42
C GLU A 37 -15.29 -7.42 -29.18
N ALA A 38 -15.32 -6.16 -28.71
CA ALA A 38 -16.05 -5.08 -29.39
C ALA A 38 -15.36 -4.61 -30.69
N VAL A 39 -14.02 -4.68 -30.76
CA VAL A 39 -13.27 -4.43 -32.00
C VAL A 39 -13.60 -5.44 -33.08
N ALA A 40 -13.71 -6.72 -32.69
CA ALA A 40 -14.15 -7.76 -33.62
C ALA A 40 -15.58 -7.51 -34.17
N ALA A 41 -16.36 -6.66 -33.49
CA ALA A 41 -17.68 -6.20 -33.92
C ALA A 41 -17.68 -4.80 -34.60
N GLY A 42 -16.50 -4.22 -34.88
CA GLY A 42 -16.35 -2.97 -35.64
C GLY A 42 -16.31 -1.68 -34.81
N ALA A 43 -16.17 -1.76 -33.49
CA ALA A 43 -16.04 -0.58 -32.63
C ALA A 43 -14.57 -0.16 -32.39
N THR A 44 -14.34 1.11 -32.06
CA THR A 44 -13.02 1.58 -31.58
C THR A 44 -12.80 1.07 -30.15
N PRO A 45 -11.69 0.36 -29.85
CA PRO A 45 -11.43 -0.12 -28.51
C PRO A 45 -11.08 1.05 -27.60
N GLN A 46 -11.73 1.12 -26.44
CA GLN A 46 -11.28 1.93 -25.32
C GLN A 46 -11.38 1.07 -24.07
N ASP A 47 -10.23 0.58 -23.63
CA ASP A 47 -10.07 -0.06 -22.34
C ASP A 47 -9.55 0.95 -21.30
N ASN A 48 -9.31 0.42 -20.11
CA ASN A 48 -8.89 1.15 -18.94
C ASN A 48 -7.37 1.28 -18.80
N GLU A 49 -6.53 0.66 -19.63
CA GLU A 49 -5.07 0.56 -19.40
C GLU A 49 -4.37 1.94 -19.35
N GLN A 50 -4.75 2.87 -20.23
CA GLN A 50 -4.22 4.24 -20.17
C GLN A 50 -4.73 5.03 -18.96
N LEU A 51 -5.94 4.73 -18.49
CA LEU A 51 -6.51 5.37 -17.31
C LEU A 51 -5.86 4.82 -16.04
N GLU A 52 -5.63 3.51 -15.97
CA GLU A 52 -4.86 2.84 -14.91
C GLU A 52 -3.49 3.51 -14.75
N PHE A 53 -2.73 3.62 -15.85
CA PHE A 53 -1.42 4.27 -15.85
C PHE A 53 -1.46 5.70 -15.26
N LEU A 54 -2.44 6.51 -15.66
CA LEU A 54 -2.60 7.87 -15.12
C LEU A 54 -3.06 7.84 -13.65
N GLY A 55 -3.91 6.89 -13.30
CA GLY A 55 -4.50 6.71 -11.99
C GLY A 55 -3.45 6.36 -10.93
N ASP A 56 -2.55 5.42 -11.23
CA ASP A 56 -1.41 5.07 -10.38
C ASP A 56 -0.55 6.30 -10.08
N ALA A 57 -0.20 7.09 -11.10
CA ALA A 57 0.59 8.29 -10.92
C ALA A 57 -0.09 9.33 -10.00
N ILE A 58 -1.40 9.53 -10.15
CA ILE A 58 -2.19 10.44 -9.30
C ILE A 58 -2.27 9.91 -7.87
N LEU A 59 -2.56 8.62 -7.69
CA LEU A 59 -2.59 7.96 -6.39
C LEU A 59 -1.25 8.09 -5.67
N GLY A 60 -0.15 7.80 -6.36
CA GLY A 60 1.21 7.92 -5.85
C GLY A 60 1.53 9.35 -5.40
N LEU A 61 1.13 10.36 -6.17
CA LEU A 61 1.30 11.77 -5.81
C LEU A 61 0.53 12.13 -4.53
N VAL A 62 -0.76 11.81 -4.47
CA VAL A 62 -1.62 12.15 -3.33
C VAL A 62 -1.14 11.43 -2.06
N ALA A 63 -0.80 10.15 -2.15
CA ALA A 63 -0.24 9.39 -1.03
C ALA A 63 1.10 9.97 -0.56
N SER A 64 2.01 10.32 -1.48
CA SER A 64 3.30 10.93 -1.13
C SER A 64 3.11 12.27 -0.41
N ARG A 65 2.20 13.10 -0.91
CA ARG A 65 1.90 14.41 -0.32
C ARG A 65 1.32 14.30 1.08
N GLU A 66 0.30 13.45 1.27
CA GLU A 66 -0.31 13.23 2.59
C GLU A 66 0.73 12.73 3.60
N LEU A 67 1.59 11.79 3.21
CA LEU A 67 2.63 11.28 4.09
C LEU A 67 3.66 12.34 4.46
N PHE A 68 4.09 13.16 3.49
CA PHE A 68 5.02 14.26 3.71
C PHE A 68 4.45 15.31 4.68
N GLU A 69 3.18 15.70 4.51
CA GLU A 69 2.53 16.69 5.35
C GLU A 69 2.23 16.14 6.75
N ARG A 70 1.83 14.86 6.87
CA ARG A 70 1.41 14.23 8.14
C ARG A 70 2.57 13.77 9.02
N TYR A 71 3.67 13.31 8.41
CA TYR A 71 4.82 12.76 9.13
C TYR A 71 6.13 13.51 8.80
N PRO A 72 6.23 14.82 9.08
CA PRO A 72 7.42 15.63 8.74
C PRO A 72 8.71 15.15 9.42
N GLN A 73 8.60 14.36 10.48
CA GLN A 73 9.70 13.77 11.23
C GLN A 73 10.22 12.44 10.66
N PHE A 74 9.55 11.88 9.64
CA PHE A 74 9.95 10.59 9.06
C PHE A 74 11.05 10.78 8.02
N SER A 75 11.94 9.78 7.92
CA SER A 75 12.96 9.75 6.87
C SER A 75 12.32 9.44 5.51
N GLU A 76 13.01 9.80 4.41
CA GLU A 76 12.58 9.46 3.04
C GLU A 76 12.31 7.95 2.90
N GLY A 77 13.19 7.09 3.41
CA GLY A 77 12.98 5.64 3.37
C GLY A 77 11.75 5.16 4.15
N HIS A 78 11.38 5.82 5.25
CA HIS A 78 10.14 5.51 5.98
C HIS A 78 8.90 5.95 5.20
N LEU A 79 8.92 7.16 4.64
CA LEU A 79 7.84 7.68 3.80
C LEU A 79 7.65 6.80 2.55
N SER A 80 8.73 6.40 1.89
CA SER A 80 8.73 5.51 0.73
C SER A 80 8.11 4.14 1.04
N LYS A 81 8.37 3.56 2.22
CA LYS A 81 7.76 2.30 2.66
C LYS A 81 6.27 2.43 2.97
N LEU A 82 5.87 3.50 3.67
CA LEU A 82 4.45 3.77 3.93
C LEU A 82 3.69 4.00 2.62
N ARG A 83 4.29 4.74 1.68
CA ARG A 83 3.71 4.94 0.36
C ARG A 83 3.54 3.60 -0.36
N ALA A 84 4.59 2.78 -0.41
CA ALA A 84 4.54 1.46 -1.04
C ALA A 84 3.45 0.57 -0.44
N HIS A 85 3.21 0.65 0.88
CA HIS A 85 2.10 -0.03 1.54
C HIS A 85 0.73 0.50 1.08
N LEU A 86 0.54 1.83 1.11
CA LEU A 86 -0.70 2.49 0.72
C LEU A 86 -1.08 2.28 -0.75
N VAL A 87 -0.10 2.18 -1.65
CA VAL A 87 -0.36 1.94 -3.09
C VAL A 87 -0.18 0.47 -3.47
N SER A 88 0.02 -0.42 -2.49
CA SER A 88 0.19 -1.84 -2.78
C SER A 88 -1.09 -2.46 -3.31
N ALA A 89 -0.96 -3.38 -4.27
CA ALA A 89 -2.09 -4.18 -4.74
C ALA A 89 -2.87 -4.83 -3.59
N ARG A 90 -2.17 -5.31 -2.54
CA ARG A 90 -2.83 -5.89 -1.34
C ARG A 90 -3.82 -4.93 -0.70
N HIS A 91 -3.44 -3.67 -0.52
CA HIS A 91 -4.30 -2.63 0.04
C HIS A 91 -5.42 -2.27 -0.92
N LEU A 92 -5.07 -1.97 -2.18
CA LEU A 92 -6.00 -1.53 -3.22
C LEU A 92 -7.09 -2.58 -3.52
N ILE A 93 -6.78 -3.88 -3.44
CA ILE A 93 -7.78 -4.95 -3.54
C ILE A 93 -8.87 -4.81 -2.45
N GLN A 94 -8.50 -4.47 -1.22
CA GLN A 94 -9.48 -4.31 -0.13
C GLN A 94 -10.38 -3.12 -0.39
N VAL A 95 -9.80 -2.01 -0.85
CA VAL A 95 -10.56 -0.81 -1.22
C VAL A 95 -11.52 -1.13 -2.36
N ALA A 96 -11.04 -1.75 -3.44
CA ALA A 96 -11.86 -2.11 -4.59
C ALA A 96 -13.01 -3.06 -4.23
N LYS A 97 -12.76 -4.02 -3.32
CA LYS A 97 -13.80 -4.91 -2.79
C LYS A 97 -14.82 -4.17 -1.93
N SER A 98 -14.38 -3.23 -1.09
CA SER A 98 -15.28 -2.43 -0.25
C SER A 98 -16.24 -1.56 -1.07
N LEU A 99 -15.78 -1.11 -2.24
CA LEU A 99 -16.58 -0.35 -3.21
C LEU A 99 -17.45 -1.24 -4.11
N GLY A 100 -17.28 -2.57 -4.04
CA GLY A 100 -17.99 -3.51 -4.91
C GLY A 100 -17.60 -3.42 -6.38
N LEU A 101 -16.40 -2.90 -6.73
CA LEU A 101 -16.01 -2.59 -8.11
C LEU A 101 -16.14 -3.78 -9.08
N GLY A 102 -15.88 -5.00 -8.62
CA GLY A 102 -15.99 -6.21 -9.43
C GLY A 102 -17.38 -6.42 -10.05
N GLY A 103 -18.45 -5.94 -9.40
CA GLY A 103 -19.81 -5.99 -9.93
C GLY A 103 -20.03 -5.10 -11.16
N TYR A 104 -19.22 -4.06 -11.32
CA TYR A 104 -19.36 -3.07 -12.38
C TYR A 104 -18.42 -3.29 -13.57
N LEU A 105 -17.46 -4.20 -13.45
CA LEU A 105 -16.51 -4.50 -14.52
C LEU A 105 -17.20 -5.00 -15.79
N ARG A 106 -16.72 -4.49 -16.93
CA ARG A 106 -17.10 -4.95 -18.28
C ARG A 106 -15.97 -5.84 -18.79
N LEU A 107 -16.25 -7.14 -18.78
CA LEU A 107 -15.30 -8.19 -19.16
C LEU A 107 -15.77 -8.89 -20.43
N GLY A 108 -14.82 -9.35 -21.24
CA GLY A 108 -15.10 -10.28 -22.33
C GLY A 108 -15.62 -11.61 -21.80
N ARG A 109 -16.31 -12.39 -22.63
CA ARG A 109 -16.97 -13.65 -22.22
C ARG A 109 -15.99 -14.65 -21.61
N GLY A 110 -14.80 -14.76 -22.19
CA GLY A 110 -13.75 -15.65 -21.69
C GLY A 110 -13.28 -15.24 -20.30
N GLU A 111 -13.01 -13.95 -20.11
CA GLU A 111 -12.54 -13.38 -18.85
C GLU A 111 -13.59 -13.53 -17.74
N GLU A 112 -14.85 -13.22 -18.07
CA GLU A 112 -16.01 -13.42 -17.19
C GLU A 112 -16.11 -14.89 -16.73
N ARG A 113 -16.00 -15.85 -17.65
CA ARG A 113 -16.10 -17.30 -17.34
C ARG A 113 -15.00 -17.78 -16.39
N THR A 114 -13.85 -17.13 -16.39
CA THR A 114 -12.73 -17.46 -15.49
C THR A 114 -12.78 -16.75 -14.14
N GLY A 115 -13.88 -16.05 -13.83
CA GLY A 115 -14.02 -15.31 -12.57
C GLY A 115 -13.25 -13.99 -12.55
N GLY A 116 -13.11 -13.32 -13.71
CA GLY A 116 -12.36 -12.06 -13.82
C GLY A 116 -12.81 -10.98 -12.83
N ARG A 117 -14.09 -10.96 -12.43
CA ARG A 117 -14.65 -10.01 -11.45
C ARG A 117 -14.01 -10.08 -10.06
N GLN A 118 -13.38 -11.20 -9.75
CA GLN A 118 -12.73 -11.45 -8.46
C GLN A 118 -11.20 -11.45 -8.57
N LYS A 119 -10.64 -11.32 -9.78
CA LYS A 119 -9.20 -11.27 -9.99
C LYS A 119 -8.65 -9.97 -9.42
N SER A 120 -7.65 -10.12 -8.56
CA SER A 120 -7.01 -9.00 -7.86
C SER A 120 -6.47 -7.93 -8.79
N ALA A 121 -5.81 -8.32 -9.88
CA ALA A 121 -5.24 -7.38 -10.87
C ALA A 121 -6.34 -6.49 -11.45
N LEU A 122 -7.37 -7.08 -12.06
CA LEU A 122 -8.49 -6.35 -12.67
C LEU A 122 -9.20 -5.39 -11.71
N LEU A 123 -9.27 -5.74 -10.41
CA LEU A 123 -9.86 -4.86 -9.39
C LEU A 123 -8.97 -3.64 -9.08
N VAL A 124 -7.65 -3.83 -9.04
CA VAL A 124 -6.67 -2.75 -8.81
C VAL A 124 -6.64 -1.84 -10.03
N ASP A 125 -6.50 -2.42 -11.23
CA ASP A 125 -6.43 -1.68 -12.50
C ASP A 125 -7.68 -0.80 -12.68
N ALA A 126 -8.87 -1.35 -12.37
CA ALA A 126 -10.12 -0.59 -12.43
C ALA A 126 -10.22 0.51 -11.37
N LEU A 127 -9.71 0.29 -10.15
CA LEU A 127 -9.69 1.33 -9.12
C LEU A 127 -8.81 2.51 -9.55
N GLU A 128 -7.61 2.23 -10.07
CA GLU A 128 -6.70 3.24 -10.60
C GLU A 128 -7.32 3.96 -11.81
N ALA A 129 -7.93 3.22 -12.72
CA ALA A 129 -8.62 3.82 -13.85
C ALA A 129 -9.80 4.73 -13.44
N VAL A 130 -10.54 4.38 -12.38
CA VAL A 130 -11.60 5.23 -11.81
C VAL A 130 -11.03 6.52 -11.24
N ILE A 131 -9.88 6.46 -10.55
CA ILE A 131 -9.18 7.66 -10.06
C ILE A 131 -8.84 8.60 -11.23
N ALA A 132 -8.27 8.06 -12.31
CA ALA A 132 -7.98 8.86 -13.51
C ALA A 132 -9.25 9.41 -14.17
N ALA A 133 -10.32 8.62 -14.23
CA ALA A 133 -11.60 9.08 -14.76
C ALA A 133 -12.16 10.25 -13.95
N MET A 134 -12.11 10.20 -12.62
CA MET A 134 -12.53 11.32 -11.75
C MET A 134 -11.67 12.56 -11.97
N TYR A 135 -10.36 12.39 -12.06
CA TYR A 135 -9.42 13.48 -12.37
C TYR A 135 -9.74 14.13 -13.72
N LEU A 136 -9.94 13.32 -14.76
CA LEU A 136 -10.25 13.82 -16.09
C LEU A 136 -11.63 14.48 -16.13
N ASP A 137 -12.62 13.97 -15.39
CA ASP A 137 -13.99 14.48 -15.37
C ASP A 137 -14.09 15.83 -14.65
N ALA A 138 -13.50 15.93 -13.46
CA ALA A 138 -13.76 17.03 -12.52
C ALA A 138 -12.50 17.66 -11.87
N GLY A 139 -11.31 17.23 -12.27
CA GLY A 139 -10.03 17.80 -11.83
C GLY A 139 -9.41 17.13 -10.60
N PHE A 140 -8.22 17.61 -10.24
CA PHE A 140 -7.37 17.02 -9.20
C PHE A 140 -8.01 16.99 -7.81
N ASP A 141 -8.71 18.06 -7.41
CA ASP A 141 -9.30 18.15 -6.07
C ASP A 141 -10.34 17.04 -5.80
N VAL A 142 -11.09 16.63 -6.82
CA VAL A 142 -12.09 15.56 -6.70
C VAL A 142 -11.40 14.20 -6.57
N ALA A 143 -10.41 13.92 -7.42
CA ALA A 143 -9.63 12.69 -7.34
C ALA A 143 -8.87 12.59 -6.00
N GLN A 144 -8.22 13.69 -5.57
CA GLN A 144 -7.51 13.76 -4.29
C GLN A 144 -8.46 13.46 -3.12
N ARG A 145 -9.65 14.06 -3.10
CA ARG A 145 -10.63 13.84 -2.02
C ARG A 145 -11.03 12.37 -1.93
N PHE A 146 -11.30 11.73 -3.07
CA PHE A 146 -11.62 10.31 -3.13
C PHE A 146 -10.47 9.45 -2.60
N ILE A 147 -9.24 9.67 -3.08
CA ILE A 147 -8.05 8.93 -2.64
C ILE A 147 -7.86 9.06 -1.13
N LEU A 148 -7.93 10.29 -0.60
CA LEU A 148 -7.76 10.53 0.82
C LEU A 148 -8.82 9.81 1.65
N GLN A 149 -10.10 9.93 1.27
CA GLN A 149 -11.21 9.37 2.05
C GLN A 149 -11.27 7.84 2.00
N HIS A 150 -11.02 7.22 0.85
CA HIS A 150 -11.25 5.79 0.66
C HIS A 150 -9.98 4.94 0.74
N ILE A 151 -8.82 5.49 0.38
CA ILE A 151 -7.57 4.73 0.28
C ILE A 151 -6.64 5.07 1.44
N VAL A 152 -6.37 6.36 1.67
CA VAL A 152 -5.26 6.78 2.53
C VAL A 152 -5.68 6.91 4.00
N GLN A 153 -6.67 7.74 4.30
CA GLN A 153 -7.05 8.04 5.69
C GLN A 153 -7.51 6.81 6.50
N PRO A 154 -8.30 5.85 5.96
CA PRO A 154 -8.69 4.67 6.72
C PRO A 154 -7.49 3.82 7.16
N GLU A 155 -6.49 3.68 6.29
CA GLU A 155 -5.29 2.90 6.58
C GLU A 155 -4.36 3.66 7.53
N LEU A 156 -4.15 4.96 7.32
CA LEU A 156 -3.35 5.79 8.24
C LEU A 156 -3.97 5.86 9.64
N ALA A 157 -5.30 5.96 9.75
CA ALA A 157 -5.98 5.89 11.04
C ALA A 157 -5.76 4.55 11.76
N THR A 158 -5.63 3.46 10.99
CA THR A 158 -5.29 2.13 11.53
C THR A 158 -3.83 2.07 11.99
N ILE A 159 -2.92 2.67 11.24
CA ILE A 159 -1.49 2.75 11.56
C ILE A 159 -1.25 3.65 12.79
N ASP A 160 -1.92 4.79 12.89
CA ASP A 160 -1.76 5.72 14.02
C ASP A 160 -2.29 5.14 15.34
N ARG A 161 -3.35 4.33 15.29
CA ARG A 161 -3.89 3.64 16.48
C ARG A 161 -3.02 2.49 16.96
N ASP A 162 -2.16 1.97 16.09
CA ASP A 162 -1.24 0.90 16.40
C ASP A 162 0.16 1.21 15.86
N PRO A 163 0.98 1.96 16.63
CA PRO A 163 2.36 2.27 16.26
C PRO A 163 3.20 1.02 15.96
N LEU A 164 2.77 -0.15 16.45
CA LEU A 164 3.44 -1.42 16.15
C LEU A 164 3.25 -1.83 14.68
N LYS A 165 2.16 -1.47 14.01
CA LYS A 165 2.03 -1.66 12.55
C LYS A 165 2.97 -0.76 11.75
N ALA A 166 3.13 0.51 12.16
CA ALA A 166 4.11 1.41 11.53
C ALA A 166 5.54 0.82 11.58
N ILE A 167 5.88 0.16 12.68
CA ILE A 167 7.17 -0.53 12.87
C ILE A 167 7.26 -1.84 12.05
N GLU A 168 6.15 -2.54 11.75
CA GLU A 168 6.19 -3.68 10.82
C GLU A 168 6.43 -3.27 9.36
N ILE A 169 5.94 -2.09 8.99
CA ILE A 169 6.14 -1.47 7.67
C ILE A 169 7.55 -0.85 7.57
N SER A 170 8.10 -0.39 8.70
CA SER A 170 9.43 0.16 8.80
C SER A 170 10.50 -0.94 8.91
N ASP A 171 11.35 -1.07 7.88
CA ASP A 171 12.55 -1.91 7.99
C ASP A 171 13.69 -1.19 8.74
N GLN A 172 13.58 -1.17 10.07
CA GLN A 172 14.60 -0.72 11.02
C GLN A 172 15.87 -1.58 10.96
N LYS A 173 15.76 -2.86 10.58
CA LYS A 173 16.95 -3.71 10.35
C LYS A 173 17.79 -3.16 9.21
N SER A 174 17.16 -2.80 8.09
CA SER A 174 17.86 -2.14 6.96
C SER A 174 18.39 -0.77 7.35
N ALA A 175 17.60 0.06 8.05
CA ALA A 175 18.06 1.38 8.50
C ALA A 175 19.27 1.28 9.45
N LEU A 176 19.29 0.31 10.37
CA LEU A 176 20.43 0.03 11.23
C LEU A 176 21.63 -0.45 10.40
N GLN A 177 21.42 -1.37 9.45
CA GLN A 177 22.50 -1.89 8.59
C GLN A 177 23.17 -0.79 7.76
N GLU A 178 22.38 0.11 7.17
CA GLU A 178 22.88 1.27 6.42
C GLU A 178 23.71 2.19 7.33
N TRP A 179 23.23 2.47 8.54
CA TRP A 179 23.94 3.32 9.51
C TRP A 179 25.25 2.68 10.00
N LEU A 180 25.24 1.37 10.29
CA LEU A 180 26.45 0.64 10.68
C LEU A 180 27.50 0.65 9.55
N THR A 181 27.05 0.46 8.31
CA THR A 181 27.92 0.53 7.14
C THR A 181 28.52 1.93 6.98
N ALA A 182 27.70 2.98 7.13
CA ALA A 182 28.13 4.37 7.02
C ALA A 182 29.13 4.79 8.12
N THR A 183 29.06 4.17 9.29
CA THR A 183 29.95 4.43 10.44
C THR A 183 31.17 3.49 10.49
N GLY A 184 31.31 2.58 9.52
CA GLY A 184 32.40 1.61 9.47
C GLY A 184 32.30 0.50 10.52
N LEU A 185 31.12 0.34 11.14
CA LEU A 185 30.85 -0.70 12.13
C LEU A 185 30.42 -2.02 11.47
N PRO A 186 30.77 -3.18 12.06
CA PRO A 186 30.31 -4.48 11.60
C PRO A 186 28.78 -4.64 11.63
N GLN A 187 28.26 -5.59 10.85
CA GLN A 187 26.84 -5.91 10.84
C GLN A 187 26.33 -6.42 12.20
N ALA A 188 25.09 -6.06 12.53
CA ALA A 188 24.40 -6.55 13.72
C ALA A 188 24.03 -8.03 13.59
N SER A 189 24.06 -8.77 14.72
CA SER A 189 23.54 -10.13 14.83
C SER A 189 22.29 -10.18 15.69
N TYR A 190 21.33 -11.04 15.32
CA TYR A 190 20.03 -11.17 16.00
C TYR A 190 19.89 -12.58 16.58
N HIS A 191 19.51 -12.68 17.84
CA HIS A 191 19.38 -13.94 18.57
C HIS A 191 18.02 -13.99 19.26
N VAL A 192 17.20 -15.02 18.98
CA VAL A 192 15.99 -15.28 19.78
C VAL A 192 16.45 -15.90 21.10
N VAL A 193 16.26 -15.17 22.19
CA VAL A 193 16.74 -15.58 23.52
C VAL A 193 15.62 -16.18 24.39
N GLN A 194 14.35 -15.97 24.01
CA GLN A 194 13.20 -16.44 24.77
C GLN A 194 11.96 -16.53 23.87
N GLU A 195 11.18 -17.60 24.03
CA GLU A 195 9.88 -17.79 23.39
C GLU A 195 8.87 -18.22 24.45
N GLU A 196 7.82 -17.43 24.66
CA GLU A 196 6.85 -17.65 25.75
C GLU A 196 5.39 -17.49 25.28
N GLY A 197 4.48 -18.13 26.00
CA GLY A 197 3.04 -18.06 25.73
C GLY A 197 2.52 -19.17 24.81
N PRO A 198 1.19 -19.33 24.73
CA PRO A 198 0.56 -20.36 23.91
C PRO A 198 0.72 -20.05 22.41
N ASP A 199 0.64 -21.06 21.54
CA ASP A 199 0.93 -20.90 20.09
C ASP A 199 0.17 -19.75 19.41
N HIS A 200 -1.07 -19.47 19.83
CA HIS A 200 -1.90 -18.40 19.30
C HIS A 200 -1.63 -17.01 19.90
N ARG A 201 -0.74 -16.90 20.90
CA ARG A 201 -0.27 -15.66 21.55
C ARG A 201 1.19 -15.79 22.00
N LYS A 202 2.06 -16.30 21.11
CA LYS A 202 3.49 -16.38 21.37
C LYS A 202 4.12 -14.99 21.43
N LEU A 203 5.04 -14.83 22.36
CA LEU A 203 5.89 -13.66 22.53
C LEU A 203 7.35 -14.09 22.32
N PHE A 204 8.04 -13.44 21.39
CA PHE A 204 9.44 -13.67 21.08
C PHE A 204 10.27 -12.54 21.66
N THR A 205 11.32 -12.88 22.40
CA THR A 205 12.35 -11.92 22.83
C THR A 205 13.57 -12.09 21.95
N VAL A 206 13.95 -11.01 21.26
CA VAL A 206 15.14 -10.96 20.41
C VAL A 206 16.17 -10.04 21.02
N GLU A 207 17.40 -10.52 21.10
CA GLU A 207 18.58 -9.75 21.45
C GLU A 207 19.38 -9.44 20.18
N LEU A 208 19.68 -8.16 19.97
CA LEU A 208 20.50 -7.67 18.89
C LEU A 208 21.85 -7.24 19.46
N ARG A 209 22.93 -7.67 18.80
CA ARG A 209 24.31 -7.35 19.18
C ARG A 209 25.03 -6.62 18.06
N VAL A 210 25.61 -5.47 18.35
CA VAL A 210 26.45 -4.66 17.44
C VAL A 210 27.86 -4.59 17.99
N PRO A 211 28.87 -5.15 17.29
CA PRO A 211 30.27 -4.90 17.63
C PRO A 211 30.62 -3.42 17.41
N LEU A 212 31.19 -2.76 18.42
CA LEU A 212 31.60 -1.36 18.39
C LEU A 212 33.12 -1.18 18.21
N GLY A 213 33.89 -2.26 18.29
CA GLY A 213 35.34 -2.22 18.20
C GLY A 213 35.97 -3.58 17.88
N PRO A 214 37.31 -3.66 17.81
CA PRO A 214 38.04 -4.89 17.50
C PRO A 214 38.04 -5.90 18.66
N SER A 215 37.66 -5.48 19.87
CA SER A 215 37.54 -6.33 21.04
C SER A 215 36.14 -6.93 21.15
N SER A 216 36.04 -8.20 21.55
CA SER A 216 34.77 -8.86 21.84
C SER A 216 34.02 -8.27 23.05
N ALA A 217 34.67 -7.39 23.83
CA ALA A 217 34.06 -6.68 24.96
C ALA A 217 33.28 -5.41 24.54
N ASP A 218 33.57 -4.84 23.37
CA ASP A 218 32.92 -3.62 22.88
C ASP A 218 31.72 -4.00 22.02
N VAL A 219 30.62 -4.39 22.65
CA VAL A 219 29.38 -4.79 21.97
C VAL A 219 28.21 -4.03 22.56
N HIS A 220 27.50 -3.28 21.73
CA HIS A 220 26.19 -2.76 22.10
C HIS A 220 25.16 -3.89 22.00
N VAL A 221 24.32 -4.02 23.03
CA VAL A 221 23.26 -5.02 23.08
C VAL A 221 21.93 -4.31 23.32
N SER A 222 20.97 -4.55 22.43
CA SER A 222 19.57 -4.15 22.62
C SER A 222 18.69 -5.39 22.64
N ARG A 223 17.57 -5.33 23.36
CA ARG A 223 16.66 -6.47 23.50
C ARG A 223 15.23 -5.99 23.42
N ALA A 224 14.43 -6.64 22.58
CA ALA A 224 13.03 -6.28 22.39
C ALA A 224 12.13 -7.51 22.24
N GLN A 225 10.85 -7.31 22.55
CA GLN A 225 9.83 -8.34 22.52
C GLN A 225 8.78 -8.04 21.45
N GLY A 226 8.28 -9.09 20.79
CA GLY A 226 7.23 -8.95 19.78
C GLY A 226 6.42 -10.23 19.57
N PRO A 227 5.19 -10.12 19.03
CA PRO A 227 4.33 -11.27 18.73
C PRO A 227 4.85 -12.16 17.59
N THR A 228 5.85 -11.69 16.84
CA THR A 228 6.57 -12.49 15.83
C THR A 228 8.07 -12.24 15.96
N LYS A 229 8.89 -13.20 15.49
CA LYS A 229 10.35 -13.05 15.44
C LYS A 229 10.76 -11.79 14.67
N LYS A 230 10.19 -11.61 13.46
CA LYS A 230 10.42 -10.43 12.62
C LYS A 230 10.12 -9.13 13.38
N LYS A 231 9.04 -9.09 14.14
CA LYS A 231 8.64 -7.92 14.91
C LYS A 231 9.61 -7.60 16.05
N ALA A 232 10.01 -8.61 16.81
CA ALA A 232 10.99 -8.46 17.88
C ALA A 232 12.36 -7.98 17.34
N GLU A 233 12.79 -8.49 16.18
CA GLU A 233 14.00 -8.03 15.51
C GLU A 233 13.94 -6.55 15.10
N GLN A 234 12.82 -6.10 14.50
CA GLN A 234 12.66 -4.71 14.08
C GLN A 234 12.69 -3.74 15.28
N LEU A 235 12.09 -4.13 16.41
CA LEU A 235 12.12 -3.33 17.64
C LEU A 235 13.53 -3.26 18.25
N ALA A 236 14.27 -4.37 18.28
CA ALA A 236 15.64 -4.38 18.77
C ALA A 236 16.56 -3.52 17.89
N ALA A 237 16.33 -3.53 16.57
CA ALA A 237 17.04 -2.68 15.61
C ALA A 237 16.76 -1.19 15.82
N GLN A 238 15.49 -0.83 16.08
CA GLN A 238 15.10 0.55 16.38
C GLN A 238 15.78 1.07 17.65
N ASP A 239 15.77 0.28 18.72
CA ASP A 239 16.37 0.62 20.00
C ASP A 239 17.89 0.83 19.85
N ALA A 240 18.57 -0.13 19.20
CA ALA A 240 20.00 -0.01 18.89
C ALA A 240 20.31 1.25 18.08
N LEU A 241 19.58 1.49 16.99
CA LEU A 241 19.82 2.65 16.12
C LEU A 241 19.63 3.98 16.87
N THR A 242 18.62 4.06 17.74
CA THR A 242 18.34 5.26 18.54
C THR A 242 19.47 5.50 19.54
N HIS A 243 19.91 4.45 20.24
CA HIS A 243 20.99 4.56 21.21
C HIS A 243 22.31 4.95 20.55
N LEU A 244 22.69 4.27 19.46
CA LEU A 244 23.95 4.49 18.76
C LEU A 244 24.07 5.89 18.14
N LYS A 245 22.95 6.48 17.72
CA LYS A 245 22.91 7.88 17.24
C LYS A 245 23.02 8.92 18.36
N THR A 246 22.62 8.57 19.58
CA THR A 246 22.62 9.49 20.73
C THR A 246 23.95 9.46 21.50
N ALA A 247 24.71 8.37 21.38
CA ALA A 247 26.01 8.18 22.02
C ALA A 247 27.19 8.85 21.27
N GLN A 248 26.92 9.57 20.18
CA GLN A 248 27.86 10.44 19.47
C GLN A 248 27.67 11.90 19.89
#